data_AF-A0AAE9A5L4-F1
#
_entry.id   AF-A0AAE9A5L4-F1
#
_cell.length_a   1.000
_cell.length_b   1.000
_cell.length_c   1.000
_cell.angle_alpha   90.00
_cell.angle_beta   90.00
_cell.angle_gamma   90.00
#
_symmetry.space_group_name_H-M   'P 1'
#
loop_
_entity.id
_entity.type
_entity.pdbx_description
1 polymer ?
#
loop_
_entity_poly.entity_id
_entity_poly.type
_entity_poly.pdbx_seq_one_letter_code
_entity_poly.pdbx_strand_id
1 'polypeptide(L)'
;MILTTKSLSIFLLSKGCVYEHNCLALLFSATSSSDSSIRALAFACLQKFVNHLQELNTEIFAEKALVLYLIRIFKHGFDTSVPRVSSMITHFFARVSKLMLNPSHDVYPQIMAFLCMKPIFDIQNVPEFYKLLFSSSPEHHTEEREWLLSLISEAMLEPTDYQVLQNRAGIKLLLSSFASVWLDRKSRSLILRTLQNAVQMPSVAHDLFTREGLHMWITSVIHSGRFNRWEKNYLAQVFCSLLENERKYQRGEKGKEQACKAATAASKWYHEPACFRPSSASNN
;
A
#
# COMPACT_ATOMS: atom_id res chain seq x y z
N MET A 1 29.84 28.50 12.98
CA MET A 1 30.31 28.03 11.66
C MET A 1 29.09 27.80 10.79
N ILE A 2 28.67 28.83 10.05
CA ILE A 2 27.43 28.84 9.27
C ILE A 2 27.71 28.13 7.95
N LEU A 3 27.44 26.83 7.90
CA LEU A 3 27.31 26.13 6.63
C LEU A 3 26.07 26.71 5.93
N THR A 4 26.32 27.50 4.89
CA THR A 4 25.27 28.09 4.07
C THR A 4 24.36 26.99 3.51
N THR A 5 23.06 27.24 3.42
CA THR A 5 22.05 26.32 2.87
C THR A 5 22.42 25.75 1.50
N LYS A 6 23.22 26.47 0.71
CA LYS A 6 23.80 25.97 -0.55
C LYS A 6 24.85 24.88 -0.36
N SER A 7 25.72 25.00 0.64
CA SER A 7 26.79 24.02 0.90
C SER A 7 26.25 22.70 1.46
N LEU A 8 25.21 22.76 2.31
CA LEU A 8 24.48 21.56 2.76
C LEU A 8 23.71 20.88 1.62
N SER A 9 23.15 21.66 0.69
CA SER A 9 22.41 21.15 -0.48
C SER A 9 23.33 20.44 -1.48
N ILE A 10 24.57 20.89 -1.63
CA ILE A 10 25.58 20.25 -2.50
C ILE A 10 26.14 18.98 -1.85
N PHE A 11 26.33 18.96 -0.53
CA PHE A 11 26.88 17.80 0.20
C PHE A 11 25.87 16.65 0.32
N LEU A 12 24.57 16.95 0.48
CA LEU A 12 23.50 15.95 0.54
C LEU A 12 23.19 15.28 -0.82
N LEU A 13 23.85 15.67 -1.91
CA LEU A 13 23.42 15.33 -3.28
C LEU A 13 24.58 15.07 -4.25
N SER A 14 25.80 14.82 -3.77
CA SER A 14 26.78 14.11 -4.60
C SER A 14 26.21 12.73 -4.98
N LYS A 15 26.68 12.13 -6.09
CA LYS A 15 26.34 10.74 -6.46
C LYS A 15 26.35 9.80 -5.24
N GLY A 16 27.32 10.00 -4.34
CA GLY A 16 27.44 9.27 -3.09
C GLY A 16 26.24 9.42 -2.17
N CYS A 17 25.67 10.61 -1.96
CA CYS A 17 24.61 10.78 -0.96
C CYS A 17 23.23 10.25 -1.44
N VAL A 18 22.90 10.39 -2.73
CA VAL A 18 21.70 9.76 -3.31
C VAL A 18 21.82 8.23 -3.27
N TYR A 19 23.02 7.72 -3.50
CA TYR A 19 23.35 6.29 -3.48
C TYR A 19 23.39 5.71 -2.05
N GLU A 20 24.07 6.38 -1.12
CA GLU A 20 24.35 5.90 0.24
C GLU A 20 23.15 6.09 1.18
N HIS A 21 22.33 7.13 1.00
CA HIS A 21 21.31 7.49 1.99
C HIS A 21 19.85 7.27 1.54
N ASN A 22 19.61 6.70 0.35
CA ASN A 22 18.25 6.36 -0.11
C ASN A 22 17.25 7.53 -0.03
N CYS A 23 17.73 8.77 -0.18
CA CYS A 23 16.92 9.98 0.02
C CYS A 23 15.66 10.00 -0.84
N LEU A 24 15.78 9.60 -2.11
CA LEU A 24 14.65 9.60 -3.04
C LEU A 24 13.58 8.56 -2.64
N ALA A 25 14.02 7.38 -2.19
CA ALA A 25 13.11 6.36 -1.67
C ALA A 25 12.34 6.85 -0.44
N LEU A 26 13.02 7.52 0.50
CA LEU A 26 12.39 8.12 1.68
C LEU A 26 11.37 9.19 1.29
N LEU A 27 11.70 10.05 0.33
CA LEU A 27 10.77 11.08 -0.15
C LEU A 27 9.52 10.48 -0.75
N PHE A 28 9.64 9.45 -1.59
CA PHE A 28 8.46 8.74 -2.12
C PHE A 28 7.64 8.14 -0.98
N SER A 29 8.25 7.41 -0.05
CA SER A 29 7.53 6.84 1.11
C SER A 29 6.83 7.89 1.96
N ALA A 30 7.44 9.06 2.18
CA ALA A 30 6.85 10.13 2.98
C ALA A 30 5.55 10.70 2.39
N THR A 31 5.29 10.51 1.08
CA THR A 31 4.04 10.94 0.45
C THR A 31 2.81 10.10 0.84
N SER A 32 2.99 8.94 1.48
CA SER A 32 1.87 8.15 2.05
C SER A 32 1.51 8.53 3.49
N SER A 33 2.28 9.43 4.11
CA SER A 33 2.04 9.89 5.48
C SER A 33 0.61 10.42 5.67
N SER A 34 0.00 10.13 6.82
CA SER A 34 -1.28 10.71 7.23
C SER A 34 -1.19 12.22 7.45
N ASP A 35 -0.02 12.71 7.87
CA ASP A 35 0.25 14.14 8.10
C ASP A 35 0.48 14.90 6.77
N SER A 36 -0.37 15.90 6.51
CA SER A 36 -0.29 16.74 5.33
C SER A 36 0.99 17.57 5.25
N SER A 37 1.56 17.98 6.38
CA SER A 37 2.79 18.76 6.42
C SER A 37 3.99 17.92 5.99
N ILE A 38 4.05 16.65 6.41
CA ILE A 38 5.07 15.69 5.97
C ILE A 38 4.96 15.47 4.47
N ARG A 39 3.75 15.26 3.94
CA ARG A 39 3.54 15.12 2.50
C ARG A 39 3.96 16.36 1.72
N ALA A 40 3.57 17.55 2.17
CA ALA A 40 3.93 18.81 1.52
C ALA A 40 5.46 18.99 1.46
N LEU A 41 6.16 18.68 2.56
CA LEU A 41 7.61 18.71 2.60
C LEU A 41 8.22 17.69 1.61
N ALA A 42 7.67 16.48 1.55
CA ALA A 42 8.14 15.45 0.62
C ALA A 42 8.00 15.90 -0.85
N PHE A 43 6.84 16.42 -1.25
CA PHE A 43 6.63 16.94 -2.62
C PHE A 43 7.51 18.17 -2.93
N ALA A 44 7.70 19.07 -1.97
CA ALA A 44 8.60 20.20 -2.14
C ALA A 44 10.07 19.74 -2.31
N CYS A 45 10.51 18.75 -1.54
CA CYS A 45 11.84 18.16 -1.68
C CYS A 45 12.00 17.42 -3.01
N LEU A 46 10.98 16.69 -3.48
CA LEU A 46 10.97 16.08 -4.82
C LEU A 46 11.13 17.14 -5.92
N GLN A 47 10.47 18.30 -5.80
CA GLN A 47 10.64 19.40 -6.75
C GLN A 47 12.05 20.00 -6.69
N LYS A 48 12.63 20.15 -5.49
CA LYS A 48 14.03 20.60 -5.35
C LYS A 48 15.01 19.60 -5.98
N PHE A 49 14.77 18.31 -5.81
CA PHE A 49 15.52 17.25 -6.48
C PHE A 49 15.49 17.42 -8.01
N VAL A 50 14.31 17.66 -8.59
CA VAL A 50 14.18 17.92 -10.03
C VAL A 50 15.01 19.12 -10.47
N ASN A 51 14.88 20.25 -9.78
CA ASN A 51 15.59 21.49 -10.14
C ASN A 51 17.11 21.28 -10.10
N HIS A 52 17.64 20.65 -9.05
CA HIS A 52 19.07 20.39 -8.95
C HIS A 52 19.57 19.35 -9.95
N LEU A 53 18.81 18.27 -10.19
CA LEU A 53 19.16 17.30 -11.21
C LEU A 53 19.26 17.95 -12.60
N GLN A 54 18.41 18.94 -12.90
CA GLN A 54 18.49 19.68 -14.16
C GLN A 54 19.80 20.46 -14.32
N GLU A 55 20.36 21.00 -13.23
CA GLU A 55 21.62 21.74 -13.21
C GLU A 55 22.88 20.84 -13.36
N LEU A 56 22.78 19.55 -13.02
CA LEU A 56 23.92 18.62 -13.12
C LEU A 56 24.26 18.27 -14.57
N ASN A 57 25.55 18.13 -14.88
CA ASN A 57 26.01 17.59 -16.18
C ASN A 57 25.75 16.08 -16.24
N THR A 58 25.23 15.60 -17.38
CA THR A 58 24.96 14.17 -17.65
C THR A 58 26.23 13.32 -17.59
N GLU A 59 27.40 13.87 -17.92
CA GLU A 59 28.69 13.17 -17.78
C GLU A 59 29.00 12.81 -16.32
N ILE A 60 28.52 13.63 -15.38
CA ILE A 60 28.69 13.40 -13.94
C ILE A 60 27.66 12.39 -13.44
N PHE A 61 26.43 12.39 -13.98
CA PHE A 61 25.36 11.48 -13.59
C PHE A 61 24.56 10.98 -14.80
N ALA A 62 24.95 9.81 -15.31
CA ALA A 62 24.36 9.21 -16.50
C ALA A 62 22.87 8.87 -16.30
N GLU A 63 22.49 8.50 -15.08
CA GLU A 63 21.12 8.11 -14.71
C GLU A 63 20.19 9.32 -14.49
N LYS A 64 20.70 10.56 -14.65
CA LYS A 64 19.94 11.82 -14.51
C LYS A 64 18.59 11.77 -15.22
N ALA A 65 18.58 11.34 -16.48
CA ALA A 65 17.37 11.32 -17.29
C ALA A 65 16.30 10.36 -16.73
N LEU A 66 16.73 9.18 -16.25
CA LEU A 66 15.84 8.18 -15.67
C LEU A 66 15.24 8.65 -14.34
N VAL A 67 16.06 9.25 -13.47
CA VAL A 67 15.57 9.77 -12.19
C VAL A 67 14.61 10.94 -12.39
N LEU A 68 14.92 11.87 -13.30
CA LEU A 68 14.02 12.95 -13.67
C LEU A 68 12.70 12.43 -14.22
N TYR A 69 12.75 11.42 -15.09
CA TYR A 69 11.57 10.77 -15.63
C TYR A 69 10.72 10.14 -14.52
N LEU A 70 11.33 9.39 -13.60
CA LEU A 70 10.65 8.74 -12.48
C LEU A 70 9.87 9.75 -11.61
N ILE A 71 10.52 10.86 -11.24
CA ILE A 71 9.87 11.89 -10.41
C ILE A 71 8.72 12.56 -11.17
N ARG A 72 8.89 12.80 -12.47
CA ARG A 72 7.86 13.43 -13.30
C ARG A 72 6.64 12.53 -13.43
N ILE A 73 6.79 11.26 -13.81
CA ILE A 73 5.65 10.35 -13.94
C ILE A 73 4.92 10.15 -12.61
N PHE A 74 5.65 10.13 -11.49
CA PHE A 74 5.06 10.07 -10.17
C PHE A 74 4.16 11.29 -9.93
N LYS A 75 4.69 12.50 -10.14
CA LYS A 75 3.94 13.75 -9.94
C LYS A 75 2.74 13.89 -10.89
N HIS A 76 2.87 13.41 -12.13
CA HIS A 76 1.78 13.43 -13.12
C HIS A 76 0.68 12.40 -12.85
N GLY A 77 0.88 11.47 -11.92
CA GLY A 77 -0.14 10.49 -11.53
C GLY A 77 -1.29 11.08 -10.70
N PHE A 78 -1.24 12.36 -10.33
CA PHE A 78 -2.18 12.97 -9.39
C PHE A 78 -2.64 14.36 -9.85
N ASP A 79 -3.93 14.65 -9.65
CA ASP A 79 -4.50 15.97 -9.96
C ASP A 79 -4.26 17.00 -8.85
N THR A 80 -4.22 16.55 -7.59
CA THR A 80 -3.96 17.41 -6.43
C THR A 80 -2.46 17.62 -6.23
N SER A 81 -2.06 18.75 -5.62
CA SER A 81 -0.65 19.07 -5.40
C SER A 81 0.03 18.28 -4.28
N VAL A 82 -0.72 17.87 -3.25
CA VAL A 82 -0.21 17.13 -2.08
C VAL A 82 -1.14 15.96 -1.73
N PRO A 83 -1.38 15.02 -2.67
CA PRO A 83 -2.21 13.85 -2.43
C PRO A 83 -1.61 12.99 -1.33
N ARG A 84 -2.47 12.29 -0.60
CA ARG A 84 -2.02 11.12 0.16
C ARG A 84 -1.96 9.94 -0.79
N VAL A 85 -0.76 9.44 -1.04
CA VAL A 85 -0.52 8.34 -1.98
C VAL A 85 -0.60 7.01 -1.21
N SER A 86 -1.14 5.96 -1.83
CA SER A 86 -1.15 4.63 -1.20
C SER A 86 0.27 4.12 -0.98
N SER A 87 0.49 3.37 0.10
CA SER A 87 1.77 2.75 0.41
C SER A 87 2.23 1.85 -0.72
N MET A 88 1.28 1.20 -1.42
CA MET A 88 1.54 0.40 -2.62
C MET A 88 2.33 1.15 -3.68
N ILE A 89 1.84 2.32 -4.05
CA ILE A 89 2.47 3.14 -5.08
C ILE A 89 3.76 3.75 -4.56
N THR A 90 3.78 4.27 -3.32
CA THR A 90 5.01 4.89 -2.78
C THR A 90 6.15 3.90 -2.63
N HIS A 91 5.89 2.66 -2.18
CA HIS A 91 6.90 1.62 -2.07
C HIS A 91 7.41 1.17 -3.44
N PHE A 92 6.54 1.11 -4.46
CA PHE A 92 6.96 0.83 -5.83
C PHE A 92 7.98 1.88 -6.29
N PHE A 93 7.63 3.18 -6.23
CA PHE A 93 8.53 4.25 -6.65
C PHE A 93 9.81 4.31 -5.81
N ALA A 94 9.71 4.05 -4.50
CA ALA A 94 10.86 3.96 -3.62
C ALA A 94 11.83 2.85 -4.05
N ARG A 95 11.33 1.65 -4.40
CA ARG A 95 12.16 0.55 -4.89
C ARG A 95 12.73 0.83 -6.28
N VAL A 96 11.93 1.36 -7.19
CA VAL A 96 12.38 1.72 -8.54
C VAL A 96 13.49 2.76 -8.49
N SER A 97 13.41 3.73 -7.57
CA SER A 97 14.45 4.75 -7.42
C SER A 97 15.82 4.16 -7.11
N LYS A 98 15.87 3.08 -6.33
CA LYS A 98 17.10 2.32 -6.04
C LYS A 98 17.50 1.45 -7.23
N LEU A 99 16.51 0.79 -7.85
CA LEU A 99 16.73 -0.09 -8.99
C LEU A 99 17.33 0.65 -10.19
N MET A 100 16.94 1.90 -10.44
CA MET A 100 17.50 2.74 -11.50
C MET A 100 19.00 2.97 -11.38
N LEU A 101 19.56 2.83 -10.18
CA LEU A 101 20.99 2.98 -9.90
C LEU A 101 21.74 1.63 -9.92
N ASN A 102 21.05 0.52 -10.18
CA ASN A 102 21.60 -0.82 -10.21
C ASN A 102 21.12 -1.60 -11.46
N PRO A 103 21.69 -1.30 -12.64
CA PRO A 103 21.30 -1.95 -13.89
C PRO A 103 21.63 -3.44 -13.95
N SER A 104 22.49 -3.94 -13.06
CA SER A 104 22.86 -5.37 -12.98
C SER A 104 21.81 -6.23 -12.25
N HIS A 105 20.77 -5.63 -11.68
CA HIS A 105 19.73 -6.37 -10.97
C HIS A 105 18.80 -7.11 -11.93
N ASP A 106 18.48 -8.37 -11.65
CA ASP A 106 17.70 -9.26 -12.56
C ASP A 106 16.35 -8.68 -13.00
N VAL A 107 15.67 -7.97 -12.09
CA VAL A 107 14.36 -7.35 -12.34
C VAL A 107 14.45 -6.00 -13.09
N TYR A 108 15.64 -5.41 -13.22
CA TYR A 108 15.85 -4.10 -13.85
C TYR A 108 15.27 -4.02 -15.27
N PRO A 109 15.54 -4.97 -16.20
CA PRO A 109 15.08 -4.87 -17.58
C PRO A 109 13.57 -4.77 -17.68
N GLN A 110 12.82 -5.53 -16.88
CA GLN A 110 11.36 -5.53 -16.98
C GLN A 110 10.72 -4.28 -16.44
N ILE A 111 11.23 -3.75 -15.33
CA ILE A 111 10.73 -2.51 -14.75
C ILE A 111 11.07 -1.34 -15.66
N MET A 112 12.29 -1.27 -16.20
CA MET A 112 12.64 -0.21 -17.15
C MET A 112 11.81 -0.28 -18.43
N ALA A 113 11.58 -1.49 -18.97
CA ALA A 113 10.69 -1.66 -20.13
C ALA A 113 9.27 -1.19 -19.82
N PHE A 114 8.71 -1.51 -18.65
CA PHE A 114 7.41 -1.02 -18.22
C PHE A 114 7.34 0.51 -18.18
N LEU A 115 8.34 1.13 -17.56
CA LEU A 115 8.42 2.57 -17.42
C LEU A 115 8.50 3.24 -18.79
N CYS A 116 9.34 2.78 -19.70
CA CYS A 116 9.46 3.35 -21.04
C CYS A 116 8.18 3.22 -21.89
N MET A 117 7.36 2.20 -21.64
CA MET A 117 6.18 1.89 -22.48
C MET A 117 4.92 2.65 -22.05
N LYS A 118 4.86 3.24 -20.86
CA LYS A 118 3.64 3.88 -20.34
C LYS A 118 3.87 5.37 -20.04
N PRO A 119 3.30 6.28 -20.85
CA PRO A 119 3.45 7.73 -20.60
C PRO A 119 2.64 8.21 -19.39
N ILE A 120 1.64 7.44 -18.95
CA ILE A 120 0.77 7.74 -17.81
C ILE A 120 0.85 6.57 -16.83
N PHE A 121 1.06 6.89 -15.56
CA PHE A 121 1.17 5.92 -14.49
C PHE A 121 -0.17 5.73 -13.78
N ASP A 122 -0.67 4.49 -13.77
CA ASP A 122 -1.91 4.14 -13.10
C ASP A 122 -1.68 3.91 -11.60
N ILE A 123 -2.08 4.89 -10.79
CA ILE A 123 -1.94 4.88 -9.33
C ILE A 123 -3.00 4.02 -8.62
N GLN A 124 -4.03 3.57 -9.34
CA GLN A 124 -5.13 2.81 -8.75
C GLN A 124 -4.83 1.31 -8.70
N ASN A 125 -3.78 0.86 -9.39
CA ASN A 125 -3.45 -0.55 -9.51
C ASN A 125 -2.01 -0.81 -9.09
N VAL A 126 -1.75 -2.01 -8.58
CA VAL A 126 -0.38 -2.46 -8.33
C VAL A 126 0.38 -2.48 -9.66
N PRO A 127 1.51 -1.75 -9.78
CA PRO A 127 2.23 -1.64 -11.05
C PRO A 127 2.76 -2.99 -11.53
N GLU A 128 2.52 -3.30 -12.81
CA GLU A 128 2.92 -4.55 -13.48
C GLU A 128 2.53 -5.83 -12.75
N PHE A 129 1.42 -5.81 -11.98
CA PHE A 129 0.99 -6.94 -11.16
C PHE A 129 0.95 -8.27 -11.93
N TYR A 130 0.23 -8.35 -13.04
CA TYR A 130 0.11 -9.60 -13.80
C TYR A 130 1.43 -10.01 -14.44
N LYS A 131 2.18 -9.04 -15.00
CA LYS A 131 3.41 -9.31 -15.74
C LYS A 131 4.50 -9.85 -14.82
N LEU A 132 4.61 -9.32 -13.60
CA LEU A 132 5.60 -9.78 -12.63
C LEU A 132 5.12 -11.04 -11.88
N LEU A 133 3.84 -11.15 -11.53
CA LEU A 133 3.31 -12.34 -10.84
C LEU A 133 3.39 -13.60 -11.70
N PHE A 134 3.07 -13.46 -12.99
CA PHE A 134 3.08 -14.53 -13.98
C PHE A 134 4.20 -14.32 -15.00
N SER A 135 5.38 -13.92 -14.51
CA SER A 135 6.52 -13.65 -15.37
C SER A 135 6.82 -14.82 -16.29
N SER A 136 6.97 -14.50 -17.57
CA SER A 136 7.39 -15.42 -18.63
C SER A 136 8.88 -15.30 -18.95
N SER A 137 9.64 -14.60 -18.10
CA SER A 137 11.10 -14.46 -18.26
C SER A 137 11.76 -15.84 -18.14
N PRO A 138 12.61 -16.26 -19.09
CA PRO A 138 13.21 -17.59 -19.04
C PRO A 138 14.18 -17.77 -17.87
N GLU A 139 14.86 -16.69 -17.47
CA GLU A 139 15.94 -16.74 -16.48
C GLU A 139 15.57 -16.05 -15.15
N HIS A 140 14.70 -15.04 -15.18
CA HIS A 140 14.45 -14.17 -14.03
C HIS A 140 13.00 -14.21 -13.49
N HIS A 141 12.19 -15.18 -13.93
CA HIS A 141 10.77 -15.27 -13.56
C HIS A 141 10.53 -15.42 -12.05
N THR A 142 11.52 -15.92 -11.30
CA THR A 142 11.39 -16.08 -9.85
C THR A 142 11.69 -14.77 -9.14
N GLU A 143 12.76 -14.10 -9.52
CA GLU A 143 13.22 -12.83 -8.99
C GLU A 143 12.18 -11.73 -9.24
N GLU A 144 11.62 -11.66 -10.45
CA GLU A 144 10.58 -10.70 -10.83
C GLU A 144 9.31 -10.87 -9.98
N ARG A 145 8.89 -12.11 -9.75
CA ARG A 145 7.74 -12.44 -8.92
C ARG A 145 7.99 -12.18 -7.46
N GLU A 146 9.13 -12.60 -6.93
CA GLU A 146 9.51 -12.32 -5.56
C GLU A 146 9.60 -10.82 -5.30
N TRP A 147 10.09 -10.04 -6.27
CA TRP A 147 10.12 -8.59 -6.18
C TRP A 147 8.71 -8.00 -6.02
N LEU A 148 7.76 -8.43 -6.84
CA LEU A 148 6.36 -8.02 -6.73
C LEU A 148 5.73 -8.46 -5.40
N LEU A 149 5.87 -9.74 -5.02
CA LEU A 149 5.28 -10.26 -3.79
C LEU A 149 5.87 -9.60 -2.54
N SER A 150 7.16 -9.26 -2.59
CA SER A 150 7.81 -8.50 -1.53
C SER A 150 7.21 -7.10 -1.44
N LEU A 151 6.98 -6.44 -2.59
CA LEU A 151 6.35 -5.12 -2.64
C LEU A 151 4.97 -5.17 -2.01
N ILE A 152 4.16 -6.16 -2.40
CA ILE A 152 2.81 -6.34 -1.86
C ILE A 152 2.85 -6.57 -0.35
N SER A 153 3.72 -7.46 0.13
CA SER A 153 3.77 -7.79 1.55
C SER A 153 4.22 -6.62 2.41
N GLU A 154 5.15 -5.79 1.94
CA GLU A 154 5.67 -4.64 2.69
C GLU A 154 4.74 -3.42 2.62
N ALA A 155 4.00 -3.27 1.52
CA ALA A 155 3.13 -2.12 1.30
C ALA A 155 1.67 -2.33 1.73
N MET A 156 1.30 -3.52 2.20
CA MET A 156 -0.03 -3.81 2.75
C MET A 156 -0.13 -3.25 4.19
N LEU A 157 -0.32 -1.94 4.32
CA LEU A 157 -0.29 -1.25 5.63
C LEU A 157 -1.67 -0.70 6.05
N GLU A 158 -2.47 -0.24 5.09
CA GLU A 158 -3.78 0.36 5.32
C GLU A 158 -4.87 -0.20 4.40
N PRO A 159 -6.17 0.00 4.73
CA PRO A 159 -7.27 -0.50 3.90
C PRO A 159 -7.25 0.04 2.45
N THR A 160 -6.68 1.22 2.23
CA THR A 160 -6.49 1.78 0.88
C THR A 160 -5.48 0.98 0.06
N ASP A 161 -4.46 0.41 0.69
CA ASP A 161 -3.46 -0.43 0.01
C ASP A 161 -4.09 -1.76 -0.41
N TYR A 162 -4.96 -2.30 0.44
CA TYR A 162 -5.78 -3.46 0.13
C TYR A 162 -6.68 -3.21 -1.10
N GLN A 163 -7.32 -2.03 -1.18
CA GLN A 163 -8.15 -1.66 -2.33
C GLN A 163 -7.35 -1.60 -3.63
N VAL A 164 -6.14 -1.01 -3.61
CA VAL A 164 -5.24 -0.97 -4.78
C VAL A 164 -4.88 -2.37 -5.26
N LEU A 165 -4.64 -3.31 -4.34
CA LEU A 165 -4.43 -4.72 -4.68
C LEU A 165 -5.71 -5.37 -5.25
N GLN A 166 -6.87 -5.05 -4.69
CA GLN A 166 -8.14 -5.68 -5.08
C GLN A 166 -8.75 -5.16 -6.38
N ASN A 167 -8.34 -3.99 -6.87
CA ASN A 167 -8.75 -3.48 -8.19
C ASN A 167 -8.43 -4.46 -9.34
N ARG A 168 -7.49 -5.39 -9.12
CA ARG A 168 -7.14 -6.47 -10.06
C ARG A 168 -7.41 -7.88 -9.50
N ALA A 169 -8.31 -8.00 -8.53
CA ALA A 169 -8.59 -9.25 -7.80
C ALA A 169 -7.32 -9.88 -7.20
N GLY A 170 -6.42 -9.04 -6.67
CA GLY A 170 -5.10 -9.45 -6.25
C GLY A 170 -5.13 -10.54 -5.19
N ILE A 171 -6.00 -10.45 -4.17
CA ILE A 171 -6.11 -11.50 -3.14
C ILE A 171 -6.49 -12.83 -3.76
N LYS A 172 -7.56 -12.87 -4.57
CA LYS A 172 -8.01 -14.09 -5.23
C LYS A 172 -6.90 -14.74 -6.05
N LEU A 173 -6.11 -13.93 -6.76
CA LEU A 173 -4.96 -14.39 -7.53
C LEU A 173 -3.82 -14.92 -6.64
N LEU A 174 -3.53 -14.26 -5.52
CA LEU A 174 -2.55 -14.77 -4.55
C LEU A 174 -3.01 -16.12 -3.96
N LEU A 175 -4.29 -16.24 -3.58
CA LEU A 175 -4.85 -17.48 -3.03
C LEU A 175 -4.84 -18.63 -4.05
N SER A 176 -5.15 -18.35 -5.32
CA SER A 176 -5.08 -19.37 -6.38
C SER A 176 -3.64 -19.78 -6.71
N SER A 177 -2.72 -18.81 -6.72
CA SER A 177 -1.30 -19.06 -7.02
C SER A 177 -0.61 -19.83 -5.90
N PHE A 178 -1.01 -19.64 -4.64
CA PHE A 178 -0.40 -20.29 -3.48
C PHE A 178 -0.36 -21.83 -3.59
N ALA A 179 -1.41 -22.43 -4.16
CA ALA A 179 -1.51 -23.89 -4.32
C ALA A 179 -0.84 -24.41 -5.60
N SER A 180 -0.27 -23.53 -6.41
CA SER A 180 0.33 -23.90 -7.69
C SER A 180 1.76 -24.42 -7.53
N VAL A 181 2.14 -25.39 -8.37
CA VAL A 181 3.45 -26.05 -8.33
C VAL A 181 4.61 -25.14 -8.74
N TRP A 182 4.33 -24.09 -9.52
CA TRP A 182 5.33 -23.14 -10.00
C TRP A 182 5.73 -22.10 -8.94
N LEU A 183 5.00 -22.03 -7.82
CA LEU A 183 5.30 -21.09 -6.76
C LEU A 183 6.32 -21.69 -5.79
N ASP A 184 7.43 -21.00 -5.55
CA ASP A 184 8.47 -21.45 -4.63
C ASP A 184 8.12 -21.10 -3.16
N ARG A 185 8.93 -21.58 -2.22
CA ARG A 185 8.69 -21.40 -0.78
C ARG A 185 8.79 -19.93 -0.33
N LYS A 186 9.70 -19.16 -0.90
CA LYS A 186 9.89 -17.74 -0.56
C LYS A 186 8.73 -16.92 -1.11
N SER A 187 8.29 -17.16 -2.34
CA SER A 187 7.06 -16.54 -2.85
C SER A 187 5.83 -16.87 -2.00
N ARG A 188 5.67 -18.14 -1.56
CA ARG A 188 4.59 -18.51 -0.63
C ARG A 188 4.68 -17.77 0.70
N SER A 189 5.86 -17.61 1.29
CA SER A 189 6.01 -16.90 2.56
C SER A 189 5.64 -15.41 2.45
N LEU A 190 5.89 -14.78 1.29
CA LEU A 190 5.48 -13.40 1.02
C LEU A 190 3.96 -13.26 0.88
N ILE A 191 3.29 -14.24 0.25
CA ILE A 191 1.82 -14.31 0.23
C ILE A 191 1.26 -14.44 1.65
N LEU A 192 1.83 -15.35 2.45
CA LEU A 192 1.41 -15.52 3.84
C LEU A 192 1.59 -14.24 4.66
N ARG A 193 2.72 -13.54 4.50
CA ARG A 193 2.95 -12.24 5.13
C ARG A 193 1.94 -11.18 4.70
N THR A 194 1.58 -11.16 3.41
CA THR A 194 0.55 -10.26 2.87
C THR A 194 -0.79 -10.52 3.53
N LEU A 195 -1.20 -11.79 3.64
CA LEU A 195 -2.43 -12.18 4.31
C LEU A 195 -2.40 -11.80 5.79
N GLN A 196 -1.29 -12.05 6.48
CA GLN A 196 -1.12 -11.68 7.88
C GLN A 196 -1.30 -10.18 8.09
N ASN A 197 -0.67 -9.35 7.26
CA ASN A 197 -0.81 -7.89 7.33
C ASN A 197 -2.25 -7.45 7.05
N ALA A 198 -2.89 -8.05 6.04
CA ALA A 198 -4.26 -7.74 5.66
C ALA A 198 -5.27 -8.06 6.78
N VAL A 199 -5.15 -9.22 7.44
CA VAL A 199 -6.07 -9.63 8.51
C VAL A 199 -5.90 -8.84 9.80
N GLN A 200 -4.82 -8.07 9.98
CA GLN A 200 -4.68 -7.17 11.14
C GLN A 200 -5.63 -5.97 11.07
N MET A 201 -6.11 -5.61 9.89
CA MET A 201 -7.03 -4.48 9.70
C MET A 201 -8.48 -4.97 9.78
N PRO A 202 -9.30 -4.54 10.76
CA PRO A 202 -10.64 -5.11 10.95
C PRO A 202 -11.58 -5.03 9.75
N SER A 203 -11.58 -3.90 9.02
CA SER A 203 -12.41 -3.74 7.82
C SER A 203 -11.98 -4.65 6.67
N VAL A 204 -10.67 -4.89 6.54
CA VAL A 204 -10.11 -5.77 5.51
C VAL A 204 -10.32 -7.23 5.90
N ALA A 205 -10.13 -7.58 7.16
CA ALA A 205 -10.45 -8.91 7.70
C ALA A 205 -11.91 -9.28 7.42
N HIS A 206 -12.83 -8.32 7.55
CA HIS A 206 -14.24 -8.53 7.23
C HIS A 206 -14.50 -8.84 5.76
N ASP A 207 -13.91 -8.07 4.84
CA ASP A 207 -14.01 -8.35 3.40
C ASP A 207 -13.37 -9.70 3.04
N LEU A 208 -12.18 -9.99 3.60
CA LEU A 208 -11.50 -11.28 3.43
C LEU A 208 -12.33 -12.46 3.92
N PHE A 209 -13.05 -12.29 5.03
CA PHE A 209 -13.92 -13.32 5.57
C PHE A 209 -15.16 -13.53 4.69
N THR A 210 -15.86 -12.45 4.35
CA THR A 210 -17.20 -12.50 3.75
C THR A 210 -17.18 -12.63 2.23
N ARG A 211 -16.29 -11.89 1.54
CA ARG A 211 -16.26 -11.82 0.07
C ARG A 211 -15.20 -12.72 -0.54
N GLU A 212 -14.01 -12.76 0.05
CA GLU A 212 -12.90 -13.57 -0.49
C GLU A 212 -12.90 -15.02 0.02
N GLY A 213 -13.70 -15.34 1.04
CA GLY A 213 -13.81 -16.70 1.58
C GLY A 213 -12.51 -17.23 2.17
N LEU A 214 -11.67 -16.34 2.74
CA LEU A 214 -10.32 -16.67 3.21
C LEU A 214 -10.34 -17.81 4.23
N HIS A 215 -11.33 -17.83 5.13
CA HIS A 215 -11.49 -18.88 6.13
C HIS A 215 -11.64 -20.28 5.51
N MET A 216 -12.47 -20.42 4.47
CA MET A 216 -12.66 -21.69 3.76
C MET A 216 -11.39 -22.12 3.02
N TRP A 217 -10.71 -21.17 2.39
CA TRP A 217 -9.46 -21.43 1.70
C TRP A 217 -8.37 -21.90 2.68
N ILE A 218 -8.22 -21.25 3.84
CA ILE A 218 -7.25 -21.67 4.86
C ILE A 218 -7.54 -23.10 5.31
N THR A 219 -8.81 -23.41 5.62
CA THR A 219 -9.21 -24.77 6.00
C THR A 219 -8.83 -25.78 4.92
N SER A 220 -9.11 -25.50 3.64
CA SER A 220 -8.72 -26.38 2.53
C SER A 220 -7.20 -26.62 2.46
N VAL A 221 -6.41 -25.57 2.67
CA VAL A 221 -4.94 -25.66 2.61
C VAL A 221 -4.37 -26.46 3.79
N ILE A 222 -4.93 -26.30 5.00
CA ILE A 222 -4.49 -27.05 6.19
C ILE A 222 -4.74 -28.56 6.03
N HIS A 223 -5.88 -28.94 5.45
CA HIS A 223 -6.21 -30.35 5.20
C HIS A 223 -5.38 -30.98 4.07
N SER A 224 -4.84 -30.17 3.16
CA SER A 224 -3.99 -30.66 2.07
C SER A 224 -2.66 -31.22 2.58
N GLY A 225 -2.28 -32.42 2.12
CA GLY A 225 -0.97 -33.03 2.40
C GLY A 225 0.20 -32.36 1.69
N ARG A 226 -0.05 -31.40 0.78
CA ARG A 226 0.99 -30.79 -0.07
C ARG A 226 1.87 -29.76 0.65
N PHE A 227 1.34 -29.13 1.70
CA PHE A 227 2.01 -28.01 2.38
C PHE A 227 2.75 -28.45 3.62
N ASN A 228 3.86 -27.78 3.91
CA ASN A 228 4.70 -28.14 5.04
C ASN A 228 4.10 -27.66 6.38
N ARG A 229 4.65 -28.16 7.50
CA ARG A 229 4.17 -27.83 8.85
C ARG A 229 4.25 -26.33 9.15
N TRP A 230 5.28 -25.63 8.67
CA TRP A 230 5.45 -24.20 8.90
C TRP A 230 4.35 -23.39 8.21
N GLU A 231 4.07 -23.67 6.93
CA GLU A 231 3.01 -23.01 6.15
C GLU A 231 1.64 -23.22 6.82
N LYS A 232 1.34 -24.44 7.25
CA LYS A 232 0.10 -24.76 7.96
C LYS A 232 -0.02 -24.04 9.30
N ASN A 233 1.04 -24.02 10.10
CA ASN A 233 1.06 -23.32 11.39
C ASN A 233 0.89 -21.82 11.20
N TYR A 234 1.55 -21.23 10.20
CA TYR A 234 1.41 -19.81 9.89
C TYR A 234 -0.03 -19.48 9.47
N LEU A 235 -0.64 -20.30 8.62
CA LEU A 235 -2.03 -20.13 8.22
C LEU A 235 -3.01 -20.28 9.38
N ALA A 236 -2.74 -21.16 10.35
CA ALA A 236 -3.53 -21.24 11.57
C ALA A 236 -3.48 -19.93 12.38
N GLN A 237 -2.31 -19.27 12.44
CA GLN A 237 -2.19 -17.95 13.09
C GLN A 237 -2.96 -16.86 12.34
N VAL A 238 -2.88 -16.85 11.01
CA VAL A 238 -3.68 -15.95 10.15
C VAL A 238 -5.17 -16.19 10.39
N PHE A 239 -5.61 -17.45 10.48
CA PHE A 239 -7.00 -17.83 10.74
C PHE A 239 -7.50 -17.32 12.09
N CYS A 240 -6.73 -17.50 13.16
CA CYS A 240 -7.07 -16.96 14.47
C CYS A 240 -7.19 -15.42 14.44
N SER A 241 -6.23 -14.74 13.80
CA SER A 241 -6.25 -13.28 13.64
C SER A 241 -7.47 -12.81 12.84
N LEU A 242 -7.82 -13.52 11.77
CA LEU A 242 -9.00 -13.27 10.94
C LEU A 242 -10.28 -13.34 11.79
N LEU A 243 -10.47 -14.43 12.55
CA LEU A 243 -11.66 -14.61 13.39
C LEU A 243 -11.75 -13.56 14.50
N GLU A 244 -10.63 -13.18 15.10
CA GLU A 244 -10.61 -12.15 16.14
C GLU A 244 -11.00 -10.78 15.56
N ASN A 245 -10.43 -10.39 14.42
CA ASN A 245 -10.70 -9.11 13.80
C ASN A 245 -12.10 -9.04 13.16
N GLU A 246 -12.62 -10.15 12.64
CA GLU A 246 -14.02 -10.24 12.22
C GLU A 246 -14.98 -9.99 13.39
N ARG A 247 -14.73 -10.63 14.55
CA ARG A 247 -15.54 -10.39 15.76
C ARG A 247 -15.47 -8.93 16.22
N LYS A 248 -14.29 -8.30 16.15
CA LYS A 248 -14.11 -6.88 16.48
C LYS A 248 -14.90 -5.99 15.53
N TYR A 249 -14.83 -6.25 14.23
CA TYR A 249 -15.58 -5.49 13.21
C TYR A 249 -17.09 -5.56 13.47
N GLN A 250 -17.64 -6.76 13.67
CA GLN A 250 -19.07 -6.98 13.96
C GLN A 250 -19.54 -6.26 15.23
N ARG A 251 -18.72 -6.23 16.29
CA ARG A 251 -19.04 -5.47 17.52
C ARG A 251 -19.07 -3.96 17.26
N GLY A 252 -18.12 -3.46 16.46
CA GLY A 252 -18.06 -2.05 16.07
C GLY A 252 -19.29 -1.60 15.30
N GLU A 253 -19.74 -2.39 14.32
CA GLU A 253 -20.93 -2.09 13.52
C GLU A 253 -22.21 -2.10 14.36
N LYS A 254 -22.37 -3.08 15.27
CA LYS A 254 -23.50 -3.09 16.22
C LYS A 254 -23.52 -1.85 17.12
N GLY A 255 -22.35 -1.39 17.57
CA GLY A 255 -22.24 -0.16 18.38
C GLY A 255 -22.68 1.09 17.61
N LYS A 256 -22.28 1.22 16.34
CA LYS A 256 -22.71 2.33 15.47
C LYS A 256 -24.22 2.30 15.23
N GLU A 257 -24.79 1.13 14.98
CA GLU A 257 -26.22 0.96 14.76
C GLU A 257 -27.03 1.38 16.01
N GLN A 258 -26.57 0.97 17.20
CA GLN A 258 -27.18 1.35 18.47
C GLN A 258 -27.09 2.86 18.73
N ALA A 259 -25.93 3.47 18.47
CA ALA A 259 -25.75 4.92 18.60
C ALA A 259 -26.67 5.70 17.65
N CYS A 260 -26.81 5.25 16.39
CA CYS A 260 -27.70 5.85 15.41
C CYS A 260 -29.18 5.76 15.83
N LYS A 261 -29.61 4.59 16.35
CA LYS A 261 -30.95 4.41 16.91
C LYS A 261 -31.20 5.32 18.12
N ALA A 262 -30.23 5.45 19.02
CA ALA A 262 -30.32 6.35 20.17
C ALA A 262 -30.41 7.83 19.76
N ALA A 263 -29.61 8.27 18.78
CA ALA A 263 -29.69 9.62 18.24
C ALA A 263 -31.04 9.92 17.58
N THR A 264 -31.59 8.95 16.83
CA THR A 264 -32.92 9.06 16.20
C THR A 264 -34.06 9.06 17.22
N ALA A 265 -33.91 8.32 18.32
CA ALA A 265 -34.85 8.37 19.43
C ALA A 265 -34.79 9.75 20.11
N ALA A 266 -33.59 10.25 20.42
CA ALA A 266 -33.41 11.55 21.07
C ALA A 266 -33.97 12.72 20.23
N SER A 267 -33.83 12.70 18.90
CA SER A 267 -34.41 13.74 18.03
C SER A 267 -35.95 13.73 18.02
N LYS A 268 -36.60 12.58 18.23
CA LYS A 268 -38.06 12.50 18.39
C LYS A 268 -38.56 13.18 19.66
N TRP A 269 -37.81 13.12 20.77
CA TRP A 269 -38.15 13.78 22.02
C TRP A 269 -38.10 15.32 21.95
N TYR A 270 -37.24 15.89 21.08
CA TYR A 270 -37.17 17.35 20.89
C TYR A 270 -38.29 17.92 20.01
N HIS A 271 -39.06 17.08 19.31
CA HIS A 271 -40.17 17.51 18.45
C HIS A 271 -41.56 17.18 19.02
N GLU A 272 -41.65 16.63 20.23
CA GLU A 272 -42.93 16.52 20.94
C GLU A 272 -43.26 17.87 21.59
N PRO A 273 -44.33 18.59 21.15
CA PRO A 273 -44.76 19.78 21.86
C PRO A 273 -45.18 19.36 23.26
N ALA A 274 -44.55 19.94 24.28
CA ALA A 274 -44.94 19.74 25.67
C ALA A 274 -46.43 20.05 25.80
N CYS A 275 -47.25 19.01 25.97
CA CYS A 275 -48.66 19.15 26.32
C CYS A 275 -48.74 19.81 27.69
N PHE A 276 -48.83 21.13 27.67
CA PHE A 276 -49.15 21.98 28.81
C PHE A 276 -50.54 21.57 29.31
N ARG A 277 -50.63 20.72 30.35
CA ARG A 277 -51.91 20.49 31.04
C ARG A 277 -52.25 21.77 31.81
N PRO A 278 -53.39 22.43 31.54
CA PRO A 278 -53.84 23.50 32.42
C PRO A 278 -54.25 22.89 33.75
N SER A 279 -53.69 23.43 34.83
CA SER A 279 -54.14 23.23 36.20
C SER A 279 -55.59 23.72 36.32
N SER A 280 -56.52 22.79 36.55
CA SER A 280 -57.92 23.12 36.83
C SER A 280 -58.04 23.73 38.23
N ALA A 281 -58.19 25.05 38.29
CA ALA A 281 -58.69 25.76 39.46
C ALA A 281 -60.23 25.89 39.37
N SER A 282 -60.88 25.31 40.39
CA SER A 282 -62.17 25.64 41.02
C SER A 282 -63.43 25.96 40.19
N ASN A 283 -64.49 25.19 40.44
CA ASN A 283 -65.81 25.74 40.79
C ASN A 283 -66.52 24.82 41.80
N ASN A 284 -66.34 25.12 43.08
CA ASN A 284 -67.38 25.38 44.09
C ASN A 284 -66.72 25.81 45.40
#